data_AF-A0AA38YIZ8-F1
#
_entry.id   AF-A0AA38YIZ8-F1
#
_cell.length_a   1.000
_cell.length_b   1.000
_cell.length_c   1.000
_cell.angle_alpha   90.00
_cell.angle_beta   90.00
_cell.angle_gamma   90.00
#
_symmetry.space_group_name_H-M   'P 1'
#
loop_
_entity.id
_entity.type
_entity.pdbx_description
1 polymer ?
#
loop_
_entity_poly.entity_id
_entity_poly.type
_entity_poly.pdbx_seq_one_letter_code
_entity_poly.pdbx_strand_id
1 'polypeptide(L)'
;MLEAREGGEEVCGRKVVLEGCEIKQGGRGNDDYQLVLPTNVQILEIGRCFLPTSLSDVWPSLRIAKDLKLCFILECEGIEYLWWVEDCTASLSRLWLPTLPNLRVLFKFRPTSIGSFSGLKQLEVGECHNLKHMFTPELVKYHLQNLQFIHVYVCHQIEDIAVADHDQLEEEEEEEEEEEGIHEMNNLILCFPNLRSLELEGLPELKSIWKGIMTCDSLQQIVGNFCQKLKILPLSVRINDGDGQRQASTPPLKKIIGQKEWWNGTHSHAKSFFSTLLCTTLVKGKYHICSTNPFL
;
A
#
# COMPACT_ATOMS: atom_id res chain seq x y z
N MET A 1 9.79 20.43 13.07
CA MET A 1 9.95 19.66 14.31
C MET A 1 9.34 18.30 14.00
N LEU A 2 10.20 17.37 13.58
CA LEU A 2 9.81 15.99 13.27
C LEU A 2 9.63 15.30 14.62
N GLU A 3 8.38 15.03 14.99
CA GLU A 3 8.10 14.18 16.14
C GLU A 3 8.31 12.74 15.69
N ALA A 4 9.41 12.14 16.16
CA ALA A 4 9.57 10.70 16.14
C ALA A 4 8.44 10.09 16.96
N ARG A 5 7.54 9.34 16.32
CA ARG A 5 6.58 8.51 17.03
C ARG A 5 7.27 7.21 17.40
N GLU A 6 7.61 7.08 18.68
CA GLU A 6 7.85 5.79 19.31
C GLU A 6 6.55 4.98 19.27
N GLY A 7 6.63 3.81 18.63
CA GLY A 7 5.56 2.83 18.54
C GLY A 7 6.05 1.50 17.99
N GLY A 8 7.29 1.13 18.30
CA GLY A 8 7.81 -0.20 18.02
C GLY A 8 7.34 -1.16 19.10
N GLU A 9 6.44 -2.08 18.77
CA GLU A 9 6.44 -3.36 19.49
C GLU A 9 7.85 -3.94 19.34
N GLU A 10 8.59 -4.07 20.45
CA GLU A 10 9.78 -4.90 20.50
C GLU A 10 9.37 -6.32 20.12
N VAL A 11 9.53 -6.68 18.85
CA VAL A 11 9.37 -8.06 18.41
C VAL A 11 10.63 -8.80 18.83
N CYS A 12 10.60 -9.33 20.05
CA CYS A 12 11.57 -10.32 20.50
C CYS A 12 11.45 -11.56 19.60
N GLY A 13 12.40 -11.73 18.68
CA GLY A 13 12.34 -12.78 17.67
C GLY A 13 13.67 -13.07 17.00
N ARG A 14 13.79 -14.24 16.38
CA ARG A 14 15.01 -14.61 15.64
C ARG A 14 15.15 -13.72 14.41
N LYS A 15 16.20 -12.91 14.40
CA LYS A 15 16.50 -11.93 13.34
C LYS A 15 17.64 -12.44 12.45
N VAL A 16 17.48 -12.29 11.14
CA VAL A 16 18.57 -12.37 10.16
C VAL A 16 18.76 -10.98 9.57
N VAL A 17 20.02 -10.53 9.51
CA VAL A 17 20.41 -9.24 8.95
C VAL A 17 21.42 -9.48 7.83
N LEU A 18 21.14 -8.92 6.66
CA LEU A 18 22.05 -8.83 5.53
C LEU A 18 22.37 -7.36 5.35
N GLU A 19 23.65 -7.01 5.46
CA GLU A 19 24.08 -5.61 5.46
C GLU A 19 25.26 -5.44 4.51
N GLY A 20 25.20 -4.46 3.62
CA GLY A 20 26.31 -4.17 2.70
C GLY A 20 26.65 -5.32 1.75
N CYS A 21 25.68 -6.18 1.43
CA CYS A 21 25.88 -7.38 0.62
C CYS A 21 25.66 -7.12 -0.87
N GLU A 22 26.39 -7.83 -1.74
CA GLU A 22 26.09 -7.91 -3.17
C GLU A 22 25.42 -9.27 -3.44
N ILE A 23 24.10 -9.28 -3.60
CA ILE A 23 23.33 -10.48 -3.91
C ILE A 23 23.18 -10.56 -5.42
N LYS A 24 23.71 -11.64 -6.01
CA LYS A 24 23.67 -11.85 -7.47
C LYS A 24 22.49 -12.74 -7.84
N GLN A 25 21.99 -12.54 -9.06
CA GLN A 25 20.96 -13.42 -9.61
C GLN A 25 21.52 -14.85 -9.71
N GLY A 26 20.77 -15.82 -9.18
CA GLY A 26 21.11 -17.23 -9.31
C GLY A 26 21.03 -17.64 -10.77
N GLY A 27 22.17 -17.66 -11.46
CA GLY A 27 22.24 -18.24 -12.80
C GLY A 27 21.82 -19.70 -12.75
N ARG A 28 21.16 -20.19 -13.81
CA ARG A 28 20.62 -21.55 -13.99
C ARG A 28 21.68 -22.69 -13.98
N GLY A 29 22.83 -22.49 -13.35
CA GLY A 29 23.95 -23.42 -13.24
C GLY A 29 25.09 -22.96 -12.32
N ASN A 30 24.82 -22.11 -11.32
CA ASN A 30 25.83 -21.76 -10.31
C ASN A 30 25.23 -21.90 -8.91
N ASP A 31 25.60 -22.96 -8.22
CA ASP A 31 25.00 -23.42 -6.96
C ASP A 31 25.49 -22.64 -5.71
N ASP A 32 26.28 -21.58 -5.89
CA ASP A 32 27.11 -21.03 -4.80
C ASP A 32 26.56 -19.79 -4.06
N TYR A 33 25.39 -19.25 -4.43
CA TYR A 33 24.86 -18.05 -3.75
C TYR A 33 23.34 -18.07 -3.54
N GLN A 34 22.81 -19.15 -2.99
CA GLN A 34 21.43 -19.14 -2.46
C GLN A 34 21.44 -18.63 -1.01
N LEU A 35 20.73 -17.53 -0.75
CA LEU A 35 20.44 -17.10 0.61
C LEU A 35 19.54 -18.14 1.29
N VAL A 36 20.09 -18.91 2.22
CA VAL A 36 19.33 -19.90 3.01
C VAL A 36 18.95 -19.28 4.35
N LEU A 37 17.66 -19.00 4.53
CA LEU A 37 17.15 -18.51 5.80
C LEU A 37 16.85 -19.68 6.76
N PRO A 38 17.17 -19.55 8.07
CA PRO A 38 16.73 -20.51 9.07
C PRO A 38 15.19 -20.61 9.11
N THR A 39 14.65 -21.81 9.30
CA THR A 39 13.20 -22.06 9.24
C THR A 39 12.37 -21.32 10.30
N ASN A 40 13.01 -20.94 11.41
CA ASN A 40 12.39 -20.23 12.53
C ASN A 40 12.77 -18.75 12.60
N VAL A 41 13.29 -18.18 11.51
CA VAL A 41 13.47 -16.74 11.39
C VAL A 41 12.11 -16.05 11.48
N GLN A 42 12.04 -14.97 12.26
CA GLN A 42 10.84 -14.15 12.44
C GLN A 42 11.00 -12.76 11.85
N ILE A 43 12.25 -12.29 11.74
CA ILE A 43 12.60 -10.97 11.22
C ILE A 43 13.72 -11.13 10.18
N LEU A 44 13.49 -10.59 8.99
CA LEU A 44 14.49 -10.45 7.95
C LEU A 44 14.75 -8.97 7.70
N GLU A 45 16.01 -8.57 7.74
CA GLU A 45 16.46 -7.23 7.42
C GLU A 45 17.53 -7.30 6.34
N ILE A 46 17.34 -6.53 5.27
CA ILE A 46 18.25 -6.40 4.15
C ILE A 46 18.54 -4.91 4.00
N GLY A 47 19.74 -4.48 4.35
CA GLY A 47 20.13 -3.07 4.40
C GLY A 47 21.35 -2.76 3.54
N ARG A 48 21.29 -1.65 2.79
CA ARG A 48 22.43 -1.12 2.02
C ARG A 48 23.07 -2.17 1.09
N CYS A 49 22.24 -3.03 0.49
CA CYS A 49 22.67 -4.12 -0.38
C CYS A 49 22.49 -3.77 -1.86
N PHE A 50 23.29 -4.38 -2.72
CA PHE A 50 23.03 -4.45 -4.15
C PHE A 50 22.28 -5.76 -4.44
N LEU A 51 21.01 -5.66 -4.83
CA LEU A 51 20.11 -6.79 -5.02
C LEU A 51 19.95 -7.12 -6.51
N PRO A 52 19.60 -8.37 -6.85
CA PRO A 52 19.19 -8.68 -8.22
C PRO A 52 17.90 -7.91 -8.60
N THR A 53 17.60 -7.85 -9.90
CA THR A 53 16.37 -7.25 -10.43
C THR A 53 15.10 -7.72 -9.71
N SER A 54 15.10 -8.98 -9.24
CA SER A 54 14.10 -9.45 -8.29
C SER A 54 14.65 -10.45 -7.30
N LEU A 55 14.02 -10.50 -6.14
CA LEU A 55 14.34 -11.50 -5.13
C LEU A 55 13.69 -12.85 -5.42
N SER A 56 12.92 -13.02 -6.49
CA SER A 56 12.21 -14.27 -6.81
C SER A 56 13.11 -15.51 -6.81
N ASP A 57 14.34 -15.39 -7.33
CA ASP A 57 15.32 -16.48 -7.37
C ASP A 57 16.01 -16.74 -6.02
N VAL A 58 15.98 -15.74 -5.13
CA VAL A 58 16.59 -15.75 -3.79
C VAL A 58 15.56 -16.17 -2.71
N TRP A 59 14.27 -15.98 -3.00
CA TRP A 59 13.15 -16.17 -2.08
C TRP A 59 12.60 -17.61 -1.89
N PRO A 60 13.03 -18.69 -2.60
CA PRO A 60 12.54 -20.04 -2.28
C PRO A 60 12.73 -20.44 -0.81
N SER A 61 13.78 -19.93 -0.16
CA SER A 61 14.03 -20.10 1.28
C SER A 61 12.94 -19.52 2.18
N LEU A 62 12.15 -18.54 1.71
CA LEU A 62 11.05 -17.97 2.46
C LEU A 62 9.77 -18.77 2.46
N ARG A 63 9.58 -19.65 1.46
CA ARG A 63 8.56 -20.70 1.56
C ARG A 63 8.81 -21.61 2.77
N ILE A 64 10.07 -21.75 3.17
CA ILE A 64 10.50 -22.60 4.29
C ILE A 64 10.44 -21.83 5.62
N ALA A 65 10.67 -20.51 5.59
CA ALA A 65 10.59 -19.62 6.75
C ALA A 65 9.13 -19.33 7.18
N LYS A 66 8.43 -20.37 7.67
CA LYS A 66 7.02 -20.32 8.08
C LYS A 66 6.72 -19.39 9.25
N ASP A 67 7.76 -18.98 9.97
CA ASP A 67 7.63 -18.08 11.11
C ASP A 67 7.96 -16.62 10.77
N LEU A 68 8.36 -16.31 9.53
CA LEU A 68 8.72 -14.94 9.18
C LEU A 68 7.51 -14.02 9.33
N LYS A 69 7.64 -12.98 10.15
CA LYS A 69 6.58 -12.00 10.42
C LYS A 69 6.93 -10.62 9.89
N LEU A 70 8.20 -10.24 9.92
CA LEU A 70 8.66 -8.90 9.55
C LEU A 70 9.74 -8.98 8.48
N CYS A 71 9.63 -8.15 7.45
CA CYS A 71 10.66 -7.99 6.44
C CYS A 71 10.95 -6.50 6.23
N PHE A 72 12.23 -6.15 6.27
CA PHE A 72 12.76 -4.81 6.05
C PHE A 72 13.73 -4.88 4.88
N ILE A 73 13.50 -4.08 3.84
CA ILE A 73 14.45 -3.93 2.73
C ILE A 73 14.72 -2.44 2.59
N LEU A 74 15.87 -1.99 3.08
CA LEU A 74 16.21 -0.59 3.24
C LEU A 74 17.46 -0.20 2.45
N GLU A 75 17.40 0.95 1.78
CA GLU A 75 18.56 1.55 1.09
C GLU A 75 19.23 0.58 0.10
N CYS A 76 18.45 -0.25 -0.59
CA CYS A 76 18.99 -1.28 -1.50
C CYS A 76 18.84 -0.88 -2.97
N GLU A 77 19.88 -1.13 -3.75
CA GLU A 77 19.93 -0.86 -5.19
C GLU A 77 19.65 -2.12 -6.02
N GLY A 78 19.30 -1.94 -7.30
CA GLY A 78 19.16 -3.00 -8.29
C GLY A 78 17.80 -3.71 -8.34
N ILE A 79 17.03 -3.71 -7.26
CA ILE A 79 15.72 -4.37 -7.22
C ILE A 79 14.64 -3.55 -7.94
N GLU A 80 14.02 -4.15 -8.95
CA GLU A 80 12.92 -3.53 -9.71
C GLU A 80 11.54 -4.04 -9.27
N TYR A 81 11.47 -5.29 -8.80
CA TYR A 81 10.30 -5.85 -8.14
C TYR A 81 10.69 -6.84 -7.05
N LEU A 82 9.84 -7.00 -6.02
CA LEU A 82 10.18 -7.82 -4.85
C LEU A 82 10.18 -9.32 -5.19
N TRP A 83 9.00 -9.87 -5.42
CA TRP A 83 8.78 -11.30 -5.69
C TRP A 83 7.40 -11.54 -6.30
N TRP A 84 7.20 -12.77 -6.77
CA TRP A 84 5.87 -13.30 -7.09
C TRP A 84 5.10 -13.61 -5.81
N VAL A 85 3.86 -13.12 -5.67
CA VAL A 85 3.04 -13.36 -4.47
C VAL A 85 2.81 -14.84 -4.16
N GLU A 86 2.86 -15.69 -5.18
CA GLU A 86 2.73 -17.15 -5.09
C GLU A 86 3.96 -17.82 -4.46
N ASP A 87 5.10 -17.11 -4.44
CA ASP A 87 6.37 -17.55 -3.84
C ASP A 87 6.55 -17.11 -2.39
N CYS A 88 5.65 -16.28 -1.87
CA CYS A 88 5.76 -15.74 -0.52
C CYS A 88 5.06 -16.61 0.53
N THR A 89 5.52 -16.49 1.78
CA THR A 89 4.89 -17.17 2.93
C THR A 89 3.66 -16.40 3.41
N ALA A 90 2.59 -17.13 3.71
CA ALA A 90 1.40 -16.59 4.36
C ALA A 90 1.64 -16.06 5.78
N SER A 91 2.86 -16.21 6.33
CA SER A 91 3.21 -15.77 7.68
C SER A 91 3.63 -14.31 7.77
N LEU A 92 4.10 -13.70 6.66
CA LEU A 92 4.63 -12.35 6.65
C LEU A 92 3.52 -11.35 6.95
N SER A 93 3.68 -10.58 8.02
CA SER A 93 2.66 -9.68 8.55
C SER A 93 2.99 -8.21 8.32
N ARG A 94 4.27 -7.83 8.27
CA ARG A 94 4.71 -6.45 8.05
C ARG A 94 5.84 -6.40 7.04
N LEU A 95 5.74 -5.47 6.11
CA LEU A 95 6.74 -5.20 5.10
C LEU A 95 7.03 -3.71 5.08
N TRP A 96 8.30 -3.34 5.24
CA TRP A 96 8.75 -1.96 5.18
C TRP A 96 9.90 -1.81 4.19
N LEU A 97 9.70 -0.91 3.22
CA LEU A 97 10.54 -0.72 2.05
C LEU A 97 10.97 0.75 1.93
N PRO A 98 11.90 1.24 2.77
CA PRO A 98 12.46 2.57 2.62
C PRO A 98 13.59 2.60 1.58
N THR A 99 13.57 3.62 0.72
CA THR A 99 14.67 4.00 -0.15
C THR A 99 15.11 2.86 -1.08
N LEU A 100 14.20 2.41 -1.95
CA LEU A 100 14.50 1.46 -3.03
C LEU A 100 14.45 2.18 -4.39
N PRO A 101 15.57 2.78 -4.84
CA PRO A 101 15.57 3.68 -5.99
C PRO A 101 15.19 3.01 -7.31
N ASN A 102 15.42 1.70 -7.47
CA ASN A 102 15.08 0.97 -8.70
C ASN A 102 13.67 0.35 -8.69
N LEU A 103 12.95 0.39 -7.57
CA LEU A 103 11.68 -0.32 -7.41
C LEU A 103 10.58 0.32 -8.27
N ARG A 104 10.05 -0.46 -9.22
CA ARG A 104 8.99 -0.05 -10.16
C ARG A 104 7.66 -0.75 -9.89
N VAL A 105 7.71 -2.00 -9.41
CA VAL A 105 6.53 -2.82 -9.11
C VAL A 105 6.72 -3.49 -7.76
N LEU A 106 5.74 -3.44 -6.86
CA LEU A 106 5.86 -4.11 -5.56
C LEU A 106 5.89 -5.63 -5.70
N PHE A 107 4.84 -6.20 -6.29
CA PHE A 107 4.66 -7.64 -6.41
C PHE A 107 4.24 -8.01 -7.82
N LYS A 108 4.82 -9.09 -8.35
CA LYS A 108 4.28 -9.77 -9.53
C LYS A 108 3.28 -10.83 -9.10
N PHE A 109 2.29 -11.12 -9.92
CA PHE A 109 1.35 -12.20 -9.68
C PHE A 109 0.79 -12.72 -11.00
N ARG A 110 0.39 -13.99 -11.04
CA ARG A 110 -0.37 -14.52 -12.17
C ARG A 110 -1.85 -14.20 -11.95
N PRO A 111 -2.57 -13.58 -12.92
CA PRO A 111 -3.98 -13.19 -12.78
C PRO A 111 -4.93 -14.34 -12.38
N THR A 112 -4.57 -15.58 -12.71
CA THR A 112 -5.35 -16.78 -12.37
C THR A 112 -5.02 -17.38 -11.01
N SER A 113 -4.02 -16.85 -10.30
CA SER A 113 -3.60 -17.36 -9.00
C SER A 113 -4.52 -16.84 -7.89
N ILE A 114 -4.94 -17.74 -7.00
CA ILE A 114 -5.79 -17.41 -5.84
C ILE A 114 -5.06 -17.86 -4.59
N GLY A 115 -4.92 -16.96 -3.61
CA GLY A 115 -4.50 -17.29 -2.25
C GLY A 115 -3.03 -17.69 -2.10
N SER A 116 -2.22 -16.79 -1.53
CA SER A 116 -0.86 -17.13 -1.06
C SER A 116 -0.31 -16.10 -0.07
N PHE A 117 -0.56 -14.81 -0.31
CA PHE A 117 0.09 -13.72 0.42
C PHE A 117 -0.83 -12.94 1.38
N SER A 118 -1.91 -13.58 1.83
CA SER A 118 -2.90 -12.96 2.72
C SER A 118 -2.41 -12.73 4.15
N GLY A 119 -1.16 -13.06 4.49
CA GLY A 119 -0.59 -12.77 5.81
C GLY A 119 -0.38 -11.27 6.07
N LEU A 120 -0.16 -10.49 5.00
CA LEU A 120 0.32 -9.12 5.12
C LEU A 120 -0.75 -8.20 5.72
N LYS A 121 -0.39 -7.55 6.82
CA LYS A 121 -1.26 -6.61 7.56
C LYS A 121 -0.78 -5.18 7.47
N GLN A 122 0.52 -4.96 7.38
CA GLN A 122 1.12 -3.63 7.35
C GLN A 122 2.10 -3.53 6.19
N LEU A 123 1.94 -2.50 5.39
CA LEU A 123 2.81 -2.19 4.27
C LEU A 123 3.23 -0.73 4.36
N GLU A 124 4.54 -0.52 4.43
CA GLU A 124 5.16 0.80 4.45
C GLU A 124 6.15 0.91 3.29
N VAL A 125 5.95 1.92 2.44
CA VAL A 125 6.80 2.15 1.27
C VAL A 125 7.22 3.61 1.28
N GLY A 126 8.51 3.91 1.20
CA GLY A 126 8.91 5.30 1.13
C GLY A 126 10.22 5.54 0.41
N GLU A 127 10.36 6.74 -0.15
CA GLU A 127 11.52 7.13 -0.96
C GLU A 127 11.80 6.18 -2.15
N CYS A 128 10.78 5.44 -2.62
CA CYS A 128 10.84 4.60 -3.81
C CYS A 128 10.42 5.44 -5.03
N HIS A 129 11.34 6.26 -5.54
CA HIS A 129 10.97 7.31 -6.50
C HIS A 129 10.54 6.80 -7.87
N ASN A 130 10.93 5.59 -8.28
CA ASN A 130 10.54 4.98 -9.57
C ASN A 130 9.20 4.22 -9.51
N LEU A 131 8.56 4.14 -8.35
CA LEU A 131 7.27 3.48 -8.18
C LEU A 131 6.16 4.45 -8.62
N LYS A 132 5.36 4.05 -9.61
CA LYS A 132 4.23 4.86 -10.12
C LYS A 132 2.87 4.44 -9.55
N HIS A 133 2.71 3.14 -9.35
CA HIS A 133 1.47 2.50 -8.91
C HIS A 133 1.78 1.36 -7.95
N MET A 134 0.87 1.03 -7.04
CA MET A 134 1.11 -0.01 -6.02
C MET A 134 0.23 -1.24 -6.18
N PHE A 135 -1.03 -1.05 -6.57
CA PHE A 135 -2.02 -2.12 -6.52
C PHE A 135 -2.89 -2.19 -7.78
N THR A 136 -3.45 -3.38 -7.98
CA THR A 136 -4.63 -3.59 -8.82
C THR A 136 -5.77 -4.18 -7.98
N PRO A 137 -7.03 -4.05 -8.39
CA PRO A 137 -8.16 -4.70 -7.73
C PRO A 137 -7.95 -6.21 -7.54
N GLU A 138 -7.35 -6.90 -8.52
CA GLU A 138 -7.07 -8.33 -8.45
C GLU A 138 -6.03 -8.67 -7.38
N LEU A 139 -4.92 -7.93 -7.32
CA LEU A 139 -3.89 -8.12 -6.31
C LEU A 139 -4.47 -8.00 -4.90
N VAL A 140 -5.27 -6.95 -4.68
CA VAL A 140 -5.91 -6.73 -3.37
C VAL A 140 -6.91 -7.84 -3.06
N LYS A 141 -7.77 -8.16 -4.03
CA LYS A 141 -8.84 -9.14 -3.88
C LYS A 141 -8.30 -10.54 -3.59
N TYR A 142 -7.22 -10.98 -4.24
CA TYR A 142 -6.77 -12.38 -4.12
C TYR A 142 -5.60 -12.57 -3.16
N HIS A 143 -4.80 -11.52 -2.90
CA HIS A 143 -3.56 -11.67 -2.14
C HIS A 143 -3.45 -10.77 -0.92
N LEU A 144 -4.13 -9.62 -0.84
CA LEU A 144 -3.88 -8.62 0.21
C LEU A 144 -5.10 -8.27 1.08
N GLN A 145 -6.08 -9.17 1.19
CA GLN A 145 -7.34 -8.92 1.92
C GLN A 145 -7.16 -8.56 3.41
N ASN A 146 -6.03 -8.94 4.03
CA ASN A 146 -5.77 -8.70 5.46
C ASN A 146 -4.96 -7.43 5.73
N LEU A 147 -4.68 -6.61 4.70
CA LEU A 147 -4.05 -5.30 4.91
C LEU A 147 -4.92 -4.44 5.83
N GLN A 148 -4.29 -3.93 6.88
CA GLN A 148 -4.86 -3.08 7.92
C GLN A 148 -4.22 -1.69 7.93
N PHE A 149 -2.97 -1.59 7.50
CA PHE A 149 -2.20 -0.36 7.49
C PHE A 149 -1.42 -0.23 6.20
N ILE A 150 -1.60 0.89 5.51
CA ILE A 150 -0.82 1.28 4.34
C ILE A 150 -0.24 2.66 4.62
N HIS A 151 1.08 2.78 4.55
CA HIS A 151 1.78 4.05 4.64
C HIS A 151 2.72 4.23 3.45
N VAL A 152 2.55 5.33 2.74
CA VAL A 152 3.34 5.66 1.55
C VAL A 152 3.91 7.05 1.72
N TYR A 153 5.23 7.19 1.71
CA TYR A 153 5.87 8.47 2.01
C TYR A 153 7.02 8.84 1.06
N VAL A 154 7.05 10.08 0.58
CA VAL A 154 8.17 10.64 -0.19
C VAL A 154 8.47 9.86 -1.49
N CYS A 155 7.48 9.18 -2.06
CA CYS A 155 7.57 8.57 -3.40
C CYS A 155 7.09 9.59 -4.45
N HIS A 156 8.00 10.10 -5.28
CA HIS A 156 7.74 11.28 -6.08
C HIS A 156 7.00 11.01 -7.39
N GLN A 157 7.09 9.80 -7.96
CA GLN A 157 6.42 9.45 -9.22
C GLN A 157 5.11 8.68 -9.02
N ILE A 158 4.65 8.46 -7.78
CA ILE A 158 3.34 7.81 -7.59
C ILE A 158 2.25 8.74 -8.09
N GLU A 159 1.54 8.31 -9.14
CA GLU A 159 0.43 9.04 -9.74
C GLU A 159 -0.92 8.54 -9.25
N ASP A 160 -1.08 7.23 -9.15
CA ASP A 160 -2.29 6.59 -8.63
C ASP A 160 -1.89 5.46 -7.68
N ILE A 161 -2.52 5.35 -6.51
CA ILE A 161 -2.22 4.23 -5.57
C ILE A 161 -2.61 2.89 -6.20
N ALA A 162 -3.73 2.84 -6.91
CA ALA A 162 -4.19 1.65 -7.61
C ALA A 162 -4.59 1.95 -9.07
N VAL A 163 -4.33 0.99 -9.94
CA VAL A 163 -4.64 1.00 -11.38
C VAL A 163 -5.47 -0.23 -11.76
N ALA A 164 -6.15 -0.17 -12.91
CA ALA A 164 -7.17 -1.15 -13.27
C ALA A 164 -6.59 -2.50 -13.66
N ASP A 165 -5.51 -2.45 -14.45
CA ASP A 165 -4.84 -3.61 -15.02
C ASP A 165 -3.44 -3.79 -14.44
N HIS A 166 -2.95 -5.03 -14.45
CA HIS A 166 -1.57 -5.37 -14.14
C HIS A 166 -0.60 -4.73 -15.12
N ASP A 167 -0.95 -4.63 -16.40
CA ASP A 167 -0.04 -4.07 -17.41
C ASP A 167 0.31 -2.60 -17.10
N GLN A 168 -0.64 -1.84 -16.54
CA GLN A 168 -0.42 -0.47 -16.04
C GLN A 168 0.57 -0.37 -14.88
N LEU A 169 0.84 -1.45 -14.15
CA LEU A 169 1.91 -1.44 -13.14
C LEU A 169 3.30 -1.42 -13.78
N GLU A 170 3.42 -1.97 -15.00
CA GLU A 170 4.70 -2.15 -15.70
C GLU A 170 4.98 -1.05 -16.76
N GLU A 171 4.03 -0.13 -16.98
CA GLU A 171 4.13 0.91 -18.00
C GLU A 171 5.26 1.93 -17.72
N GLU A 172 6.24 1.95 -18.63
CA GLU A 172 7.43 2.77 -18.46
C GLU A 172 7.20 4.23 -18.86
N GLU A 173 6.54 4.55 -19.97
CA GLU A 173 6.20 5.92 -20.38
C GLU A 173 5.16 5.90 -21.52
N GLU A 174 3.87 6.12 -21.26
CA GLU A 174 2.92 6.66 -22.26
C GLU A 174 1.98 7.66 -21.57
N GLU A 175 2.20 8.96 -21.83
CA GLU A 175 1.22 10.00 -21.59
C GLU A 175 0.15 9.90 -22.69
N GLU A 176 -0.82 8.99 -22.54
CA GLU A 176 -2.08 9.11 -23.27
C GLU A 176 -3.18 9.57 -22.31
N GLU A 177 -3.71 10.76 -22.57
CA GLU A 177 -4.88 11.32 -21.92
C GLU A 177 -6.12 10.48 -22.31
N GLU A 178 -6.32 9.34 -21.66
CA GLU A 178 -7.56 8.57 -21.84
C GLU A 178 -8.69 9.18 -21.00
N GLU A 179 -9.28 10.27 -21.50
CA GLU A 179 -10.60 10.74 -21.04
C GLU A 179 -11.73 9.80 -21.48
N GLU A 180 -11.48 8.85 -22.39
CA GLU A 180 -12.51 7.94 -22.96
C GLU A 180 -12.75 6.66 -22.12
N GLY A 181 -11.85 6.28 -21.19
CA GLY A 181 -11.97 5.05 -20.38
C GLY A 181 -12.79 5.17 -19.08
N ILE A 182 -13.24 6.38 -18.72
CA ILE A 182 -13.94 6.66 -17.45
C ILE A 182 -15.26 5.87 -17.33
N HIS A 183 -15.91 5.54 -18.44
CA HIS A 183 -17.20 4.85 -18.44
C HIS A 183 -17.10 3.36 -18.09
N GLU A 184 -16.00 2.66 -18.42
CA GLU A 184 -15.81 1.23 -18.09
C GLU A 184 -15.24 1.01 -16.68
N MET A 185 -14.44 1.97 -16.17
CA MET A 185 -13.84 1.94 -14.83
C MET A 185 -14.86 1.97 -13.68
N ASN A 186 -16.07 2.49 -13.93
CA ASN A 186 -17.13 2.62 -12.92
C ASN A 186 -17.64 1.27 -12.37
N ASN A 187 -17.35 0.16 -13.05
CA ASN A 187 -17.72 -1.18 -12.59
C ASN A 187 -16.63 -1.87 -11.77
N LEU A 188 -15.40 -1.33 -11.76
CA LEU A 188 -14.29 -1.94 -11.02
C LEU A 188 -14.32 -1.49 -9.55
N ILE A 189 -14.36 -2.49 -8.66
CA ILE A 189 -14.42 -2.28 -7.21
C ILE A 189 -13.07 -2.63 -6.60
N LEU A 190 -12.40 -1.64 -6.03
CA LEU A 190 -11.25 -1.84 -5.15
C LEU A 190 -11.75 -2.08 -3.73
N CYS A 191 -11.52 -3.27 -3.19
CA CYS A 191 -12.07 -3.68 -1.89
C CYS A 191 -10.95 -3.98 -0.89
N PHE A 192 -10.80 -3.12 0.12
CA PHE A 192 -9.92 -3.34 1.25
C PHE A 192 -10.75 -3.65 2.52
N PRO A 193 -11.15 -4.90 2.77
CA PRO A 193 -12.13 -5.21 3.80
C PRO A 193 -11.62 -4.92 5.22
N ASN A 194 -10.31 -5.05 5.45
CA ASN A 194 -9.68 -4.91 6.77
C ASN A 194 -8.85 -3.63 6.95
N LEU A 195 -8.77 -2.75 5.94
CA LEU A 195 -7.93 -1.56 6.01
C LEU A 195 -8.46 -0.58 7.06
N ARG A 196 -7.61 -0.21 8.02
CA ARG A 196 -7.93 0.67 9.15
C ARG A 196 -7.26 2.03 9.01
N SER A 197 -6.05 2.10 8.48
CA SER A 197 -5.32 3.35 8.25
C SER A 197 -4.74 3.40 6.85
N LEU A 198 -4.95 4.52 6.17
CA LEU A 198 -4.26 4.88 4.94
C LEU A 198 -3.53 6.21 5.16
N GLU A 199 -2.20 6.18 5.09
CA GLU A 199 -1.34 7.34 5.32
C GLU A 199 -0.51 7.62 4.07
N LEU A 200 -0.66 8.82 3.53
CA LEU A 200 -0.04 9.27 2.29
C LEU A 200 0.69 10.58 2.57
N GLU A 201 2.02 10.59 2.45
CA GLU A 201 2.85 11.75 2.80
C GLU A 201 3.86 12.08 1.70
N GLY A 202 3.97 13.35 1.28
CA GLY A 202 5.02 13.77 0.35
C GLY A 202 4.93 13.10 -1.03
N LEU A 203 3.71 12.93 -1.56
CA LEU A 203 3.46 12.34 -2.89
C LEU A 203 3.03 13.45 -3.87
N PRO A 204 3.98 14.23 -4.43
CA PRO A 204 3.66 15.42 -5.22
C PRO A 204 2.85 15.12 -6.50
N GLU A 205 3.09 13.97 -7.12
CA GLU A 205 2.44 13.55 -8.37
C GLU A 205 1.12 12.79 -8.18
N LEU A 206 0.75 12.47 -6.94
CA LEU A 206 -0.44 11.65 -6.66
C LEU A 206 -1.72 12.38 -7.09
N LYS A 207 -2.38 11.88 -8.14
CA LYS A 207 -3.62 12.37 -8.74
C LYS A 207 -4.86 11.72 -8.11
N SER A 208 -4.84 10.40 -7.89
CA SER A 208 -5.97 9.67 -7.26
C SER A 208 -5.50 8.48 -6.41
N ILE A 209 -6.36 8.01 -5.50
CA ILE A 209 -6.11 6.71 -4.82
C ILE A 209 -6.58 5.56 -5.71
N TRP A 210 -7.72 5.75 -6.38
CA TRP A 210 -8.38 4.81 -7.25
C TRP A 210 -9.39 5.57 -8.11
N LYS A 211 -9.43 5.32 -9.42
CA LYS A 211 -10.34 6.02 -10.35
C LYS A 211 -11.76 5.43 -10.35
N GLY A 212 -11.94 4.20 -9.90
CA GLY A 212 -13.25 3.54 -9.78
C GLY A 212 -13.87 3.63 -8.38
N ILE A 213 -14.67 2.63 -8.02
CA ILE A 213 -15.35 2.55 -6.71
C ILE A 213 -14.41 1.90 -5.68
N MET A 214 -14.11 2.58 -4.57
CA MET A 214 -13.38 1.98 -3.45
C MET A 214 -14.31 1.66 -2.28
N THR A 215 -14.13 0.49 -1.67
CA THR A 215 -14.89 0.00 -0.51
C THR A 215 -13.92 -0.43 0.59
N CYS A 216 -14.10 0.10 1.79
CA CYS A 216 -13.17 -0.04 2.90
C CYS A 216 -13.89 0.06 4.25
N ASP A 217 -14.67 -0.97 4.57
CA ASP A 217 -15.64 -0.96 5.68
C ASP A 217 -14.98 -0.83 7.07
N SER A 218 -13.69 -1.18 7.19
CA SER A 218 -12.91 -1.09 8.43
C SER A 218 -12.16 0.23 8.62
N LEU A 219 -12.27 1.18 7.69
CA LEU A 219 -11.40 2.35 7.64
C LEU A 219 -11.67 3.32 8.80
N GLN A 220 -10.65 3.54 9.62
CA GLN A 220 -10.71 4.40 10.81
C GLN A 220 -9.95 5.71 10.63
N GLN A 221 -8.91 5.70 9.79
CA GLN A 221 -8.06 6.86 9.60
C GLN A 221 -7.63 7.02 8.14
N ILE A 222 -7.64 8.26 7.66
CA ILE A 222 -6.94 8.69 6.45
C ILE A 222 -6.05 9.88 6.80
N VAL A 223 -4.76 9.82 6.47
CA VAL A 223 -3.84 10.95 6.65
C VAL A 223 -3.19 11.27 5.31
N GLY A 224 -3.21 12.55 4.97
CA GLY A 224 -2.69 13.11 3.74
C GLY A 224 -1.87 14.34 4.00
N ASN A 225 -0.57 14.27 3.76
CA ASN A 225 0.33 15.40 3.90
C ASN A 225 1.10 15.61 2.61
N PHE A 226 1.24 16.85 2.15
CA PHE A 226 2.12 17.17 1.01
C PHE A 226 1.82 16.43 -0.33
N CYS A 227 0.63 15.84 -0.50
CA CYS A 227 0.11 15.36 -1.81
C CYS A 227 -0.72 16.45 -2.55
N GLN A 228 -0.06 17.28 -3.36
CA GLN A 228 -0.64 18.51 -3.92
C GLN A 228 -1.62 18.28 -5.08
N LYS A 229 -1.40 17.24 -5.89
CA LYS A 229 -2.26 16.91 -7.03
C LYS A 229 -3.50 16.10 -6.65
N LEU A 230 -3.55 15.54 -5.44
CA LEU A 230 -4.66 14.71 -5.00
C LEU A 230 -5.87 15.61 -4.69
N LYS A 231 -6.96 15.43 -5.42
CA LYS A 231 -8.16 16.30 -5.30
C LYS A 231 -9.40 15.57 -4.77
N ILE A 232 -9.47 14.24 -4.94
CA ILE A 232 -10.68 13.44 -4.66
C ILE A 232 -10.29 12.18 -3.88
N LEU A 233 -11.09 11.85 -2.87
CA LEU A 233 -11.03 10.56 -2.17
C LEU A 233 -12.13 9.63 -2.73
N PRO A 234 -11.79 8.42 -3.22
CA PRO A 234 -12.73 7.52 -3.88
C PRO A 234 -13.58 6.69 -2.89
N LEU A 235 -13.96 7.27 -1.74
CA LEU A 235 -14.75 6.55 -0.73
C LEU A 235 -16.21 6.48 -1.15
N SER A 236 -16.66 5.28 -1.48
CA SER A 236 -18.09 4.99 -1.63
C SER A 236 -18.66 4.42 -0.33
N VAL A 237 -19.84 4.91 0.08
CA VAL A 237 -20.65 4.27 1.12
C VAL A 237 -21.57 3.30 0.39
N ARG A 238 -21.44 1.99 0.64
CA ARG A 238 -22.39 1.01 0.10
C ARG A 238 -23.76 1.25 0.73
N ILE A 239 -24.75 1.55 -0.11
CA ILE A 239 -26.17 1.53 0.25
C ILE A 239 -26.71 0.25 -0.36
N ASN A 240 -26.84 -0.81 0.43
CA ASN A 240 -27.49 -2.04 0.00
C ASN A 240 -28.84 -2.15 0.70
N ASP A 241 -29.93 -1.84 -0.01
CA ASP A 241 -31.27 -2.18 0.45
C ASP A 241 -31.88 -3.21 -0.51
N GLY A 242 -31.93 -4.46 -0.07
CA GLY A 242 -32.81 -5.47 -0.65
C GLY A 242 -34.28 -5.31 -0.22
N ASP A 243 -34.65 -4.25 0.50
CA ASP A 243 -35.99 -4.07 1.10
C ASP A 243 -36.43 -2.58 1.28
N GLY A 244 -35.83 -1.62 0.57
CA GLY A 244 -36.27 -0.21 0.66
C GLY A 244 -36.11 0.47 2.03
N GLN A 245 -35.38 -0.12 2.98
CA GLN A 245 -34.97 0.53 4.23
C GLN A 245 -33.47 0.80 4.27
N ARG A 246 -33.12 2.07 4.03
CA ARG A 246 -31.76 2.62 4.02
C ARG A 246 -31.10 2.48 5.38
N GLN A 247 -30.21 1.50 5.55
CA GLN A 247 -29.23 1.54 6.65
C GLN A 247 -27.82 1.73 6.09
N ALA A 248 -27.26 2.92 6.35
CA ALA A 248 -25.89 3.25 6.01
C ALA A 248 -24.93 2.49 6.93
N SER A 249 -24.13 1.57 6.38
CA SER A 249 -22.92 1.10 7.07
C SER A 249 -21.79 2.05 6.71
N THR A 250 -21.69 3.15 7.44
CA THR A 250 -20.56 4.07 7.33
C THR A 250 -19.31 3.41 7.91
N PRO A 251 -18.14 3.47 7.26
CA PRO A 251 -16.90 3.02 7.90
C PRO A 251 -16.71 3.77 9.23
N PRO A 252 -16.11 3.15 10.26
CA PRO A 252 -15.93 3.73 11.58
C PRO A 252 -14.80 4.78 11.58
N LEU A 253 -14.92 5.76 10.69
CA LEU A 253 -13.90 6.77 10.40
C LEU A 253 -13.81 7.73 11.58
N LYS A 254 -12.66 7.70 12.26
CA LYS A 254 -12.38 8.51 13.45
C LYS A 254 -11.64 9.79 13.10
N LYS A 255 -10.81 9.74 12.05
CA LYS A 255 -9.86 10.81 11.74
C LYS A 255 -9.57 10.92 10.25
N ILE A 256 -9.64 12.15 9.75
CA ILE A 256 -9.15 12.49 8.41
C ILE A 256 -8.27 13.73 8.51
N ILE A 257 -7.05 13.64 8.00
CA ILE A 257 -6.16 14.78 7.86
C ILE A 257 -5.81 14.90 6.38
N GLY A 258 -5.93 16.09 5.82
CA GLY A 258 -5.66 16.33 4.39
C GLY A 258 -5.36 17.79 4.09
N GLN A 259 -4.94 18.05 2.86
CA GLN A 259 -4.79 19.41 2.35
C GLN A 259 -6.17 20.07 2.12
N LYS A 260 -6.19 21.40 2.00
CA LYS A 260 -7.43 22.16 1.79
C LYS A 260 -8.17 21.72 0.52
N GLU A 261 -7.41 21.43 -0.51
CA GLU A 261 -7.83 21.14 -1.87
C GLU A 261 -8.68 19.87 -1.93
N TRP A 262 -8.36 18.88 -1.08
CA TRP A 262 -9.11 17.61 -0.95
C TRP A 262 -10.57 17.86 -0.62
N TRP A 263 -10.84 18.86 0.22
CA TRP A 263 -12.18 19.14 0.72
C TRP A 263 -13.05 19.88 -0.29
N ASN A 264 -12.44 20.60 -1.22
CA ASN A 264 -13.17 21.38 -2.23
C ASN A 264 -13.64 20.52 -3.41
N GLY A 265 -12.85 19.49 -3.76
CA GLY A 265 -13.09 18.57 -4.89
C GLY A 265 -14.05 17.41 -4.62
N THR A 266 -14.49 17.20 -3.36
CA THR A 266 -15.44 16.12 -3.04
C THR A 266 -16.80 16.32 -3.73
N HIS A 267 -17.32 15.26 -4.38
CA HIS A 267 -18.68 15.26 -4.93
C HIS A 267 -19.72 15.57 -3.84
N SER A 268 -20.86 16.15 -4.21
CA SER A 268 -21.93 16.59 -3.30
C SER A 268 -22.38 15.53 -2.27
N HIS A 269 -22.36 14.24 -2.63
CA HIS A 269 -22.68 13.14 -1.72
C HIS A 269 -21.58 12.88 -0.66
N ALA A 270 -20.31 12.96 -1.05
CA ALA A 270 -19.19 12.86 -0.11
C ALA A 270 -19.11 14.09 0.80
N LYS A 271 -19.48 15.28 0.30
CA LYS A 271 -19.61 16.51 1.11
C LYS A 271 -20.59 16.36 2.28
N SER A 272 -21.71 15.68 2.08
CA SER A 272 -22.69 15.36 3.14
C SER A 272 -22.15 14.39 4.18
N PHE A 273 -21.32 13.42 3.76
CA PHE A 273 -20.67 12.48 4.67
C PHE A 273 -19.57 13.13 5.50
N PHE A 274 -18.73 13.96 4.87
CA PHE A 274 -17.71 14.69 5.61
C PHE A 274 -18.31 15.79 6.47
N SER A 275 -19.48 16.35 6.10
CA SER A 275 -20.10 17.45 6.85
C SER A 275 -20.54 17.06 8.26
N THR A 276 -20.90 15.79 8.49
CA THR A 276 -21.21 15.25 9.82
C THR A 276 -19.97 14.94 10.66
N LEU A 277 -18.78 14.81 10.05
CA LEU A 277 -17.51 14.66 10.75
C LEU A 277 -16.76 15.99 10.97
N LEU A 278 -17.21 17.11 10.37
CA LEU A 278 -16.52 18.41 10.40
C LEU A 278 -16.42 19.00 11.83
N CYS A 279 -15.35 18.67 12.55
CA CYS A 279 -14.73 19.61 13.48
C CYS A 279 -13.47 20.15 12.81
N THR A 280 -13.64 21.12 11.92
CA THR A 280 -12.54 21.72 11.16
C THR A 280 -11.67 22.57 12.06
N THR A 281 -10.51 22.02 12.44
CA THR A 281 -9.46 22.83 13.06
C THR A 281 -8.41 23.12 11.99
N LEU A 282 -8.28 24.40 11.63
CA LEU A 282 -7.32 24.87 10.64
C LEU A 282 -6.02 25.21 11.38
N VAL A 283 -5.04 24.30 11.33
CA VAL A 283 -3.74 24.51 11.98
C VAL A 283 -2.68 24.58 10.88
N LYS A 284 -2.05 25.75 10.72
CA LYS A 284 -0.96 25.98 9.74
C LYS A 284 -1.31 25.58 8.30
N GLY A 285 -2.53 25.87 7.85
CA GLY A 285 -2.98 25.57 6.47
C GLY A 285 -3.40 24.11 6.24
N LYS A 286 -3.36 23.25 7.26
CA LYS A 286 -3.90 21.88 7.21
C LYS A 286 -5.30 21.83 7.80
N TYR A 287 -6.18 21.06 7.18
CA TYR A 287 -7.52 20.77 7.70
C TYR A 287 -7.46 19.48 8.50
N HIS A 288 -7.71 19.60 9.80
CA HIS A 288 -7.94 18.46 10.68
C HIS A 288 -9.44 18.24 10.78
N ILE A 289 -9.89 17.04 10.42
CA ILE A 289 -11.22 16.55 10.74
C ILE A 289 -11.06 15.43 11.77
N CYS A 290 -11.42 15.72 13.01
CA CYS A 290 -11.54 14.74 14.08
C CYS A 290 -13.03 14.51 14.34
N SER A 291 -13.45 13.24 14.41
CA SER A 291 -14.80 12.91 14.89
C SER A 291 -14.97 13.47 16.31
N THR A 292 -15.99 14.29 16.52
CA THR A 292 -16.37 14.81 17.85
C THR A 292 -17.33 13.88 18.58
N ASN A 293 -17.62 12.69 18.05
CA ASN A 293 -18.61 11.82 18.68
C ASN A 293 -18.00 11.06 19.87
N PRO A 294 -18.40 11.33 21.13
CA PRO A 294 -17.88 10.62 22.30
C PRO A 294 -18.48 9.21 22.46
N PHE A 295 -19.36 8.78 21.53
CA PHE A 295 -20.18 7.57 21.65
C PHE A 295 -20.15 6.66 20.40
N LEU A 296 -19.03 6.65 19.66
CA LEU A 296 -18.70 5.61 18.67
C LEU A 296 -17.41 4.87 19.05
#